data_AF-A0A6L7X369-F1
#
_entry.id   AF-A0A6L7X369-F1
#
_cell.length_a   1.000
_cell.length_b   1.000
_cell.length_c   1.000
_cell.angle_alpha   90.00
_cell.angle_beta   90.00
_cell.angle_gamma   90.00
#
_symmetry.space_group_name_H-M   'P 1'
#
loop_
_entity.id
_entity.type
_entity.pdbx_description
1 polymer ?
#
loop_
_entity_poly.entity_id
_entity_poly.type
_entity_poly.pdbx_seq_one_letter_code
_entity_poly.pdbx_strand_id
1 'polypeptide(L)'
;SYGSNPYAGYDGAHWPFLYRGAYPLAAVPPLARVAMVGKRAWTVELLRQKKRIEADGLVIEWAPGQNSALDKGVIREGRDIGNVTVQRLTADGGLVDAIHDVTFAFAFLAFVPDGVIHTVCGPHVKPETLPENLACG
;
A
#
# COMPACT_ATOMS: atom_id res chain seq x y z
N SER A 1 -15.00 10.63 -22.60
CA SER A 1 -13.66 10.72 -22.00
C SER A 1 -13.69 10.06 -20.64
N TYR A 2 -12.97 8.95 -20.48
CA TYR A 2 -12.79 8.37 -19.13
C TYR A 2 -12.00 9.36 -18.27
N GLY A 3 -12.49 9.55 -17.05
CA GLY A 3 -12.24 10.71 -16.21
C GLY A 3 -10.80 10.89 -15.78
N SER A 4 -10.40 12.14 -15.59
CA SER A 4 -9.13 12.52 -14.98
C SER A 4 -8.93 11.74 -13.69
N ASN A 5 -7.80 11.05 -13.57
CA ASN A 5 -7.37 10.42 -12.33
C ASN A 5 -7.24 11.50 -11.24
N PRO A 6 -8.07 11.52 -10.19
CA PRO A 6 -7.98 12.53 -9.13
C PRO A 6 -6.69 12.41 -8.30
N TYR A 7 -5.94 11.31 -8.44
CA TYR A 7 -4.67 11.06 -7.74
C TYR A 7 -3.43 11.40 -8.57
N ALA A 8 -3.57 12.03 -9.74
CA ALA A 8 -2.43 12.48 -10.53
C ALA A 8 -1.51 13.39 -9.68
N GLY A 9 -0.20 13.13 -9.71
CA GLY A 9 0.79 13.89 -8.94
C GLY A 9 0.99 13.47 -7.47
N TYR A 10 0.23 12.50 -6.94
CA TYR A 10 0.42 12.02 -5.56
C TYR A 10 1.77 11.33 -5.35
N ASP A 11 2.35 10.75 -6.40
CA ASP A 11 3.62 10.00 -6.32
C ASP A 11 4.83 10.88 -5.97
N GLY A 12 4.78 12.16 -6.35
CA GLY A 12 5.79 13.17 -6.03
C GLY A 12 5.41 14.10 -4.88
N ALA A 13 4.21 13.96 -4.31
CA ALA A 13 3.78 14.79 -3.19
C ALA A 13 4.24 14.22 -1.85
N HIS A 14 4.37 15.08 -0.84
CA HIS A 14 4.60 14.67 0.55
C HIS A 14 3.28 14.52 1.35
N TRP A 15 2.18 15.09 0.85
CA TRP A 15 0.87 15.07 1.52
C TRP A 15 -0.29 14.94 0.51
N PRO A 16 -1.36 14.19 0.82
CA PRO A 16 -2.52 14.03 -0.07
C PRO A 16 -3.33 15.34 -0.18
N PHE A 17 -3.14 16.09 -1.26
CA PHE A 17 -3.70 17.44 -1.42
C PHE A 17 -5.23 17.51 -1.58
N LEU A 18 -5.92 16.40 -1.87
CA LEU A 18 -7.40 16.32 -1.89
C LEU A 18 -7.97 15.75 -0.58
N TYR A 19 -7.13 15.18 0.28
CA TYR A 19 -7.56 14.63 1.56
C TYR A 19 -7.45 15.69 2.65
N ARG A 20 -8.60 16.05 3.23
CA ARG A 20 -8.70 17.02 4.35
C ARG A 20 -8.90 16.35 5.71
N GLY A 21 -8.88 15.02 5.77
CA GLY A 21 -9.02 14.27 7.01
C GLY A 21 -7.72 14.20 7.81
N ALA A 22 -7.81 13.77 9.06
CA ALA A 22 -6.64 13.47 9.88
C ALA A 22 -6.08 12.09 9.50
N TYR A 23 -4.76 12.03 9.29
CA TYR A 23 -4.05 10.77 9.04
C TYR A 23 -3.37 10.29 10.32
N PRO A 24 -3.68 9.09 10.82
CA PRO A 24 -3.37 8.75 12.21
C PRO A 24 -2.01 8.08 12.42
N LEU A 25 -1.27 7.74 11.36
CA LEU A 25 0.00 7.01 11.47
C LEU A 25 1.20 7.93 11.20
N ALA A 26 1.96 8.29 12.24
CA ALA A 26 3.21 9.04 12.03
C ALA A 26 4.30 8.18 11.34
N ALA A 27 4.31 6.87 11.60
CA ALA A 27 5.36 5.95 11.13
C ALA A 27 5.19 5.49 9.66
N VAL A 28 4.02 5.68 9.06
CA VAL A 28 3.74 5.24 7.69
C VAL A 28 3.39 6.46 6.87
N PRO A 29 4.16 6.87 5.85
CA PRO A 29 3.80 8.03 5.04
C PRO A 29 2.39 7.88 4.46
N PRO A 30 1.52 8.92 4.48
CA PRO A 30 0.15 8.82 3.97
C PRO A 30 0.10 8.40 2.49
N LEU A 31 1.12 8.80 1.72
CA LEU A 31 1.28 8.50 0.31
C LEU A 31 2.14 7.24 0.06
N ALA A 32 2.43 6.45 1.09
CA ALA A 32 2.99 5.12 0.90
C ALA A 32 1.99 4.26 0.13
N ARG A 33 2.44 3.59 -0.93
CA ARG A 33 1.63 2.59 -1.62
C ARG A 33 1.53 1.33 -0.78
N VAL A 34 0.34 0.77 -0.73
CA VAL A 34 0.03 -0.48 -0.03
C VAL A 34 -0.77 -1.41 -0.94
N ALA A 35 -0.45 -2.70 -0.90
CA ALA A 35 -1.32 -3.74 -1.42
C ALA A 35 -2.27 -4.17 -0.31
N MET A 36 -3.57 -3.89 -0.46
CA MET A 36 -4.59 -4.20 0.54
C MET A 36 -5.34 -5.49 0.20
N VAL A 37 -5.58 -6.30 1.23
CA VAL A 37 -6.38 -7.52 1.19
C VAL A 37 -7.28 -7.52 2.44
N GLY A 38 -8.56 -7.20 2.25
CA GLY A 38 -9.51 -7.05 3.37
C GLY A 38 -9.04 -5.99 4.38
N LYS A 39 -8.73 -6.42 5.61
CA LYS A 39 -8.31 -5.53 6.71
C LYS A 39 -6.79 -5.38 6.87
N ARG A 40 -6.00 -5.95 5.97
CA ARG A 40 -4.54 -5.89 6.03
C ARG A 40 -3.99 -5.25 4.77
N ALA A 41 -2.90 -4.52 4.92
CA ALA A 41 -2.18 -3.94 3.81
C ALA A 41 -0.67 -4.12 4.00
N TRP A 42 0.08 -4.29 2.93
CA TRP A 42 1.54 -4.38 2.96
C TRP A 42 2.12 -3.25 2.13
N THR A 43 3.10 -2.51 2.66
CA THR A 43 3.73 -1.45 1.86
C THR A 43 4.46 -2.04 0.66
N VAL A 44 4.39 -1.37 -0.49
CA VAL A 44 5.14 -1.79 -1.68
C VAL A 44 6.65 -1.80 -1.41
N GLU A 45 7.13 -0.95 -0.51
CA GLU A 45 8.52 -1.00 -0.01
C GLU A 45 8.85 -2.34 0.65
N LEU A 46 8.01 -2.79 1.60
CA LEU A 46 8.16 -4.09 2.24
C LEU A 46 8.12 -5.22 1.21
N LEU A 47 7.15 -5.19 0.28
CA LEU A 47 7.02 -6.19 -0.78
C LEU A 47 8.23 -6.22 -1.71
N ARG A 48 8.76 -5.05 -2.11
CA ARG A 48 9.97 -4.98 -2.92
C ARG A 48 11.18 -5.57 -2.22
N GLN A 49 11.32 -5.35 -0.91
CA GLN A 49 12.45 -5.86 -0.14
C GLN A 49 12.36 -7.38 0.04
N LYS A 50 11.17 -7.90 0.33
CA LYS A 50 10.97 -9.33 0.63
C LYS A 50 10.73 -10.20 -0.60
N LYS A 51 10.26 -9.62 -1.71
CA LYS A 51 9.84 -10.27 -2.97
C LYS A 51 8.65 -11.22 -2.85
N ARG A 52 8.57 -11.98 -1.75
CA ARG A 52 7.50 -12.90 -1.42
C ARG A 52 7.20 -12.82 0.07
N ILE A 53 5.93 -12.73 0.42
CA ILE A 53 5.43 -12.78 1.80
C ILE A 53 4.33 -13.82 1.86
N GLU A 54 4.40 -14.70 2.86
CA GLU A 54 3.35 -15.66 3.18
C GLU A 54 2.73 -15.29 4.52
N ALA A 55 1.43 -15.00 4.53
CA ALA A 55 0.74 -14.52 5.73
C ALA A 55 -0.76 -14.87 5.66
N ASP A 56 -1.30 -15.48 6.73
CA ASP A 56 -2.73 -15.82 6.86
C ASP A 56 -3.30 -16.61 5.67
N GLY A 57 -2.51 -17.54 5.14
CA GLY A 57 -2.87 -18.33 3.95
C GLY A 57 -2.86 -17.53 2.65
N LEU A 58 -2.27 -16.33 2.63
CA LEU A 58 -1.96 -15.57 1.43
C LEU A 58 -0.51 -15.76 1.03
N VAL A 59 -0.27 -15.74 -0.27
CA VAL A 59 1.03 -15.60 -0.91
C VAL A 59 1.01 -14.27 -1.66
N ILE A 60 1.86 -13.34 -1.27
CA ILE A 60 1.97 -12.00 -1.83
C ILE A 60 3.34 -11.87 -2.47
N GLU A 61 3.38 -11.61 -3.78
CA GLU A 61 4.64 -11.47 -4.50
C GLU A 61 4.75 -10.10 -5.16
N TRP A 62 6.00 -9.70 -5.35
CA TRP A 62 6.36 -8.48 -6.05
C TRP A 62 7.42 -8.76 -7.10
N ALA A 63 7.17 -8.29 -8.32
CA ALA A 63 8.12 -8.33 -9.42
C ALA A 63 8.36 -6.92 -9.98
N PRO A 64 9.57 -6.59 -10.46
CA PRO A 64 9.80 -5.32 -11.14
C PRO A 64 8.98 -5.24 -12.45
N GLY A 65 8.76 -4.03 -12.97
CA GLY A 65 8.27 -3.84 -14.34
C GLY A 65 6.88 -3.24 -14.50
N GLN A 66 6.30 -2.63 -13.47
CA GLN A 66 5.16 -1.71 -13.62
C GLN A 66 5.57 -0.29 -13.29
N ASN A 67 5.67 0.56 -14.31
CA ASN A 67 5.67 2.01 -14.12
C ASN A 67 4.24 2.46 -13.82
N SER A 68 4.09 3.35 -12.84
CA SER A 68 2.80 3.89 -12.38
C SER A 68 1.87 4.22 -13.54
N ALA A 69 0.84 3.40 -13.76
CA ALA A 69 -0.17 3.66 -14.79
C ALA A 69 -0.97 4.97 -14.54
N LEU A 70 -0.77 5.58 -13.37
CA LEU A 70 -1.35 6.84 -12.94
C LEU A 70 -0.55 8.07 -13.38
N ASP A 71 0.66 7.91 -13.90
CA ASP A 71 1.61 8.99 -14.18
C ASP A 71 2.17 8.90 -15.62
N LYS A 72 1.30 9.09 -16.62
CA LYS A 72 1.78 9.35 -17.99
C LYS A 72 2.22 10.81 -18.09
N GLY A 73 3.45 11.08 -17.66
CA GLY A 73 4.15 12.33 -17.94
C GLY A 73 5.42 12.48 -17.11
N VAL A 74 6.57 12.10 -17.68
CA VAL A 74 7.93 12.16 -17.09
C VAL A 74 8.35 10.87 -16.37
N ILE A 75 8.60 9.83 -17.17
CA ILE A 75 9.41 8.67 -16.76
C ILE A 75 10.86 9.15 -16.59
N ARG A 76 11.23 9.59 -15.38
CA ARG A 76 12.62 9.45 -14.91
C ARG A 76 12.86 9.50 -13.40
N GLU A 77 11.83 9.67 -12.56
CA GLU A 77 12.01 9.62 -11.08
C GLU A 77 10.92 8.81 -10.35
N GLY A 78 9.99 8.19 -11.08
CA GLY A 78 8.95 7.32 -10.51
C GLY A 78 9.57 6.09 -9.84
N ARG A 79 9.49 5.99 -8.51
CA ARG A 79 9.82 4.77 -7.75
C ARG A 79 9.12 3.58 -8.41
N ASP A 80 9.86 2.64 -8.99
CA ASP A 80 9.34 1.44 -9.67
C ASP A 80 8.25 0.78 -8.82
N ILE A 81 6.97 0.87 -9.15
CA ILE A 81 5.92 0.33 -8.26
C ILE A 81 5.89 -1.19 -8.32
N GLY A 82 6.34 -1.75 -9.45
CA GLY A 82 6.33 -3.17 -9.73
C GLY A 82 4.92 -3.76 -9.83
N ASN A 83 4.87 -5.04 -10.18
CA ASN A 83 3.66 -5.84 -10.23
C ASN A 83 3.49 -6.56 -8.89
N VAL A 84 2.36 -6.36 -8.23
CA VAL A 84 1.97 -7.12 -7.03
C VAL A 84 0.98 -8.20 -7.45
N THR A 85 1.21 -9.44 -7.01
CA THR A 85 0.25 -10.53 -7.10
C THR A 85 -0.13 -10.99 -5.70
N VAL A 86 -1.40 -11.33 -5.51
CA VAL A 86 -1.92 -11.85 -4.24
C VAL A 86 -2.72 -13.10 -4.55
N GLN A 87 -2.32 -14.22 -3.95
CA GLN A 87 -2.98 -15.50 -4.08
C GLN A 87 -3.29 -16.09 -2.72
N ARG A 88 -4.29 -16.96 -2.64
CA ARG A 88 -4.65 -17.73 -1.45
C ARG A 88 -4.20 -19.18 -1.62
N LEU A 89 -3.57 -19.72 -0.59
CA LEU A 89 -3.28 -21.14 -0.48
C LEU A 89 -4.58 -21.91 -0.24
N THR A 90 -4.87 -22.86 -1.11
CA THR A 90 -6.04 -23.74 -1.00
C THR A 90 -5.72 -24.97 -0.16
N ALA A 91 -6.75 -25.68 0.32
CA ALA A 91 -6.58 -26.83 1.21
C ALA A 91 -5.82 -28.01 0.54
N ASP A 92 -5.86 -28.08 -0.78
CA ASP A 92 -5.14 -29.04 -1.63
C ASP A 92 -3.72 -28.57 -2.01
N GLY A 93 -3.25 -27.44 -1.47
CA GLY A 93 -1.90 -26.91 -1.69
C GLY A 93 -1.73 -26.08 -2.97
N GLY A 94 -2.84 -25.79 -3.66
CA GLY A 94 -2.86 -24.90 -4.83
C GLY A 94 -2.85 -23.41 -4.46
N LEU A 95 -2.71 -22.56 -5.48
CA LEU A 95 -2.79 -21.10 -5.35
C LEU A 95 -3.90 -20.58 -6.26
N VAL A 96 -4.78 -19.73 -5.70
CA VAL A 96 -5.86 -19.05 -6.43
C VAL A 96 -5.81 -17.56 -6.20
N ASP A 97 -6.09 -16.76 -7.22
CA ASP A 97 -6.00 -15.30 -7.10
C ASP A 97 -6.96 -14.77 -6.03
N ALA A 98 -6.44 -13.85 -5.20
CA ALA A 98 -7.21 -13.18 -4.16
C ALA A 98 -7.56 -11.75 -4.59
N ILE A 99 -8.74 -11.30 -4.18
CA ILE A 99 -9.16 -9.91 -4.35
C ILE A 99 -8.20 -9.02 -3.55
N HIS A 100 -7.54 -8.11 -4.25
CA HIS A 100 -6.64 -7.13 -3.67
C HIS A 100 -6.72 -5.84 -4.48
N ASP A 101 -6.22 -4.75 -3.89
CA ASP A 101 -6.07 -3.48 -4.56
C ASP A 101 -4.73 -2.84 -4.15
N VAL A 102 -4.14 -2.05 -5.04
CA VAL A 102 -2.94 -1.26 -4.75
C VAL A 102 -3.34 0.21 -4.65
N THR A 103 -3.31 0.74 -3.43
CA THR A 103 -3.78 2.10 -3.11
C THR A 103 -2.78 2.84 -2.22
N PHE A 104 -3.12 4.05 -1.79
CA PHE A 104 -2.33 4.80 -0.81
C PHE A 104 -2.76 4.48 0.63
N ALA A 105 -1.82 4.54 1.57
CA ALA A 105 -2.06 4.27 2.99
C ALA A 105 -3.18 5.15 3.59
N PHE A 106 -3.25 6.43 3.23
CA PHE A 106 -4.33 7.31 3.70
C PHE A 106 -5.70 6.86 3.20
N ALA A 107 -5.80 6.42 1.94
CA ALA A 107 -7.05 5.97 1.35
C ALA A 107 -7.50 4.66 1.98
N PHE A 108 -6.58 3.71 2.15
CA PHE A 108 -6.84 2.46 2.88
C PHE A 108 -7.41 2.74 4.28
N LEU A 109 -6.78 3.58 5.09
CA LEU A 109 -7.26 3.89 6.44
C LEU A 109 -8.54 4.74 6.48
N ALA A 110 -8.84 5.50 5.43
CA ALA A 110 -10.11 6.21 5.31
C ALA A 110 -11.30 5.24 5.12
N PHE A 111 -11.08 4.13 4.41
CA PHE A 111 -12.12 3.12 4.15
C PHE A 111 -12.07 1.91 5.08
N VAL A 112 -10.92 1.64 5.71
CA VAL A 112 -10.68 0.53 6.64
C VAL A 112 -10.04 1.08 7.92
N PRO A 113 -10.80 1.76 8.79
CA PRO A 113 -10.23 2.52 9.92
C PRO A 113 -9.54 1.67 10.99
N ASP A 114 -9.90 0.38 11.08
CA ASP A 114 -9.30 -0.64 11.95
C ASP A 114 -8.26 -1.51 11.21
N GLY A 115 -7.84 -1.08 10.02
CA GLY A 115 -6.90 -1.80 9.18
C GLY A 115 -5.48 -1.82 9.74
N VAL A 116 -4.74 -2.88 9.40
CA VAL A 116 -3.33 -3.06 9.75
C VAL A 116 -2.46 -2.80 8.52
N ILE A 117 -1.45 -1.94 8.65
CA ILE A 117 -0.43 -1.74 7.61
C ILE A 117 0.89 -2.39 8.04
N HIS A 118 1.34 -3.39 7.31
CA HIS A 118 2.64 -4.05 7.47
C HIS A 118 3.72 -3.27 6.70
N THR A 119 4.76 -2.86 7.41
CA THR A 119 5.95 -2.18 6.87
C THR A 119 7.20 -3.02 7.08
N VAL A 120 8.35 -2.53 6.62
CA VAL A 120 9.67 -3.09 6.95
C VAL A 120 9.96 -3.08 8.46
N CYS A 121 9.38 -2.12 9.20
CA CYS A 121 9.55 -1.95 10.64
C CYS A 121 8.55 -2.79 11.46
N GLY A 122 7.51 -3.35 10.83
CA GLY A 122 6.46 -4.14 11.50
C GLY A 122 5.03 -3.68 11.18
N PRO A 123 4.02 -4.27 11.82
CA PRO A 123 2.62 -3.87 11.66
C PRO A 123 2.29 -2.57 12.41
N HIS A 124 1.48 -1.72 11.80
CA HIS A 124 0.95 -0.49 12.37
C HIS A 124 -0.57 -0.46 12.26
N VAL A 125 -1.23 -0.06 13.35
CA VAL A 125 -2.68 0.15 13.42
C VAL A 125 -2.95 1.59 13.82
N LYS A 126 -4.14 2.11 13.48
CA LYS A 126 -4.59 3.39 14.02
C LYS A 126 -4.54 3.31 15.55
N PRO A 127 -3.77 4.19 16.21
CA PRO A 127 -3.71 4.20 17.65
C PRO A 127 -5.05 4.64 18.23
N GLU A 128 -5.51 3.98 19.29
CA GLU A 128 -6.78 4.30 19.98
C GLU A 128 -6.77 5.72 20.56
N THR A 129 -5.58 6.25 20.86
CA THR A 129 -5.29 7.62 21.29
C THR A 129 -4.06 8.15 20.55
N LEU A 130 -4.05 9.43 20.13
CA LEU A 130 -2.91 10.07 19.42
C LEU A 130 -1.58 9.80 20.16
N PRO A 131 -0.63 9.05 19.57
CA PRO A 131 0.66 8.80 20.20
C PRO A 131 1.57 10.01 19.96
N GLU A 132 2.29 10.42 20.99
CA GLU A 132 3.45 11.29 20.84
C GLU A 132 4.52 10.54 20.04
N ASN A 133 4.74 11.00 18.80
CA ASN A 133 5.99 10.90 18.04
C ASN A 133 6.77 9.57 18.10
N LEU A 134 6.48 8.65 17.17
CA LEU A 134 7.50 7.76 16.60
C LEU A 134 7.32 7.69 15.07
N ALA A 135 8.17 8.41 14.35
CA ALA A 135 8.42 8.13 12.94
C ALA A 135 9.39 6.95 12.84
N CYS A 136 9.22 6.04 11.87
CA CYS A 136 10.29 5.09 11.56
C CYS A 136 11.42 5.90 10.88
N GLY A 137 12.62 5.86 11.46
CA GLY A 137 13.80 6.61 11.02
C GLY A 137 14.46 6.02 9.78
#